data_AF-A0A1G1SWQ0-F1
#
_entry.id   AF-A0A1G1SWQ0-F1
#
_cell.length_a   1.000
_cell.length_b   1.000
_cell.length_c   1.000
_cell.angle_alpha   90.00
_cell.angle_beta   90.00
_cell.angle_gamma   90.00
#
_symmetry.space_group_name_H-M   'P 1'
#
loop_
_entity.id
_entity.type
_entity.pdbx_description
1 polymer ?
#
loop_
_entity_poly.entity_id
_entity_poly.type
_entity_poly.pdbx_seq_one_letter_code
_entity_poly.pdbx_strand_id
1 'polypeptide(L)'
;MDWRGEYDQDATHAACLLMLQALQNRPCAKILNDNSNITRTTMKLTAWGAQWLEEMHNAGLEYIAWVLPSSLLARQAVETATHYLQAPQVGTFDDVASAYVWLQQQQPVPQAVSQA
;
A
#
# COMPACT_ATOMS: atom_id res chain seq x y z
N MET A 1 1.11 8.18 -1.90
CA MET A 1 0.53 8.07 -3.25
C MET A 1 -0.87 8.65 -3.21
N ASP A 2 -1.24 9.49 -4.17
CA ASP A 2 -2.60 10.07 -4.29
C ASP A 2 -3.18 9.57 -5.61
N TRP A 3 -4.12 8.62 -5.52
CA TRP A 3 -4.74 8.01 -6.69
C TRP A 3 -5.99 8.81 -7.10
N ARG A 4 -6.05 9.25 -8.37
CA ARG A 4 -7.17 10.07 -8.89
C ARG A 4 -7.70 9.51 -10.21
N GLY A 5 -9.03 9.36 -10.33
CA GLY A 5 -9.71 9.07 -11.60
C GLY A 5 -10.04 7.59 -11.88
N GLU A 6 -10.25 7.26 -13.15
CA GLU A 6 -10.56 5.91 -13.65
C GLU A 6 -9.27 5.22 -14.14
N TYR A 7 -8.93 4.05 -13.59
CA TYR A 7 -7.79 3.26 -14.05
C TYR A 7 -8.29 1.97 -14.70
N ASP A 8 -7.75 1.61 -15.86
CA ASP A 8 -7.84 0.23 -16.34
C ASP A 8 -6.82 -0.65 -15.57
N GLN A 9 -6.95 -1.98 -15.71
CA GLN A 9 -6.07 -2.91 -15.00
C GLN A 9 -4.59 -2.75 -15.40
N ASP A 10 -4.31 -2.37 -16.65
CA ASP A 10 -2.96 -2.27 -17.17
C ASP A 10 -2.24 -1.03 -16.61
N ALA A 11 -2.95 0.10 -16.49
CA ALA A 11 -2.46 1.31 -15.85
C ALA A 11 -2.22 1.09 -14.34
N THR A 12 -3.06 0.29 -13.69
CA THR A 12 -2.88 -0.10 -12.28
C THR A 12 -1.61 -0.95 -12.10
N HIS A 13 -1.40 -1.95 -12.97
CA HIS A 13 -0.19 -2.78 -12.95
C HIS A 13 1.08 -1.95 -13.20
N ALA A 14 1.06 -1.07 -14.20
CA ALA A 14 2.20 -0.22 -14.52
C ALA A 14 2.58 0.70 -13.34
N ALA A 15 1.58 1.29 -12.67
CA ALA A 15 1.80 2.13 -11.49
C ALA A 15 2.38 1.33 -10.31
N CYS A 16 1.87 0.13 -10.04
CA CYS A 16 2.41 -0.75 -9.01
C CYS A 16 3.88 -1.15 -9.28
N LEU A 17 4.24 -1.45 -10.54
CA LEU A 17 5.62 -1.76 -10.91
C LEU A 17 6.55 -0.56 -10.71
N LEU A 18 6.10 0.65 -11.04
CA LEU A 18 6.87 1.87 -10.77
C LEU A 18 7.07 2.12 -9.27
N MET A 19 6.07 1.80 -8.44
CA MET A 19 6.21 1.87 -6.98
C MET A 19 7.27 0.87 -6.47
N LEU A 20 7.29 -0.35 -6.98
CA LEU A 20 8.30 -1.34 -6.62
C LEU A 20 9.71 -0.90 -7.03
N GLN A 21 9.87 -0.38 -8.25
CA GLN A 21 11.15 0.15 -8.70
C GLN A 21 11.60 1.35 -7.86
N ALA A 22 10.68 2.25 -7.51
CA ALA A 22 10.99 3.39 -6.65
C ALA A 22 11.46 2.94 -5.26
N LEU A 23 10.80 1.92 -4.69
CA LEU A 23 11.15 1.36 -3.39
C LEU A 23 12.50 0.66 -3.41
N GLN A 24 12.79 -0.11 -4.46
CA GLN A 24 14.10 -0.77 -4.65
C GLN A 24 15.24 0.25 -4.79
N ASN A 25 15.01 1.35 -5.49
CA ASN A 25 16.01 2.41 -5.69
C ASN A 25 16.16 3.33 -4.46
N ARG A 26 15.09 3.49 -3.68
CA ARG A 26 15.06 4.30 -2.45
C ARG A 26 14.28 3.54 -1.38
N PRO A 27 14.97 2.72 -0.58
CA PRO A 27 14.34 1.93 0.46
C PRO A 27 13.54 2.80 1.42
N CYS A 28 12.25 2.50 1.54
CA CYS A 28 11.32 3.20 2.40
C CYS A 28 10.49 2.17 3.17
N ALA A 29 10.71 2.06 4.47
CA ALA A 29 9.98 1.11 5.30
C ALA A 29 8.49 1.45 5.50
N LYS A 30 8.04 2.63 5.04
CA LYS A 30 6.72 3.18 5.32
C LYS A 30 6.12 3.80 4.06
N ILE A 31 4.86 3.45 3.77
CA ILE A 31 4.08 4.04 2.69
C ILE A 31 2.73 4.55 3.21
N LEU A 32 2.36 5.77 2.81
CA LEU A 32 1.00 6.29 2.90
C LEU A 32 0.32 6.16 1.54
N ASN A 33 -0.73 5.36 1.48
CA ASN A 33 -1.55 5.13 0.30
C ASN A 33 -2.90 5.83 0.46
N ASP A 34 -3.12 6.93 -0.27
CA ASP A 34 -4.36 7.69 -0.23
C ASP A 34 -5.28 7.31 -1.38
N ASN A 35 -6.36 6.59 -1.05
CA ASN A 35 -7.41 6.19 -2.00
C ASN A 35 -8.70 7.00 -1.81
N SER A 36 -8.70 8.09 -1.03
CA SER A 36 -9.91 8.88 -0.73
C SER A 36 -10.60 9.43 -2.00
N ASN A 37 -9.83 9.65 -3.06
CA ASN A 37 -10.30 10.14 -4.37
C ASN A 37 -10.67 9.04 -5.38
N ILE A 38 -10.61 7.76 -5.01
CA ILE A 38 -11.00 6.65 -5.90
C ILE A 38 -12.53 6.48 -5.88
N THR A 39 -13.16 6.66 -7.04
CA THR A 39 -14.63 6.63 -7.20
C THR A 39 -15.17 5.31 -7.79
N ARG A 40 -14.33 4.48 -8.43
CA ARG A 40 -14.69 3.14 -8.93
C ARG A 40 -13.64 2.10 -8.56
N THR A 41 -14.10 0.94 -8.09
CA THR A 41 -13.26 -0.16 -7.59
C THR A 41 -12.53 -0.87 -8.72
N THR A 42 -11.24 -0.64 -8.87
CA THR A 42 -10.36 -1.44 -9.75
C THR A 42 -9.47 -2.40 -8.99
N MET A 43 -9.30 -2.20 -7.69
CA MET A 43 -8.58 -3.13 -6.84
C MET A 43 -9.45 -4.33 -6.47
N LYS A 44 -9.32 -5.40 -7.26
CA LYS A 44 -9.44 -6.75 -6.71
C LYS A 44 -8.05 -7.15 -6.22
N LEU A 45 -7.95 -7.74 -5.03
CA LEU A 45 -6.72 -8.45 -4.65
C LEU A 45 -6.64 -9.71 -5.51
N THR A 46 -6.12 -9.54 -6.72
CA THR A 46 -5.75 -10.65 -7.59
C THR A 46 -4.53 -11.34 -6.99
N ALA A 47 -4.27 -12.58 -7.40
CA ALA A 47 -3.04 -13.27 -7.00
C ALA A 47 -1.79 -12.43 -7.29
N TRP A 48 -1.82 -11.62 -8.37
CA TRP A 48 -0.78 -10.67 -8.71
C TRP A 48 -0.62 -9.54 -7.68
N GLY A 49 -1.72 -8.96 -7.20
CA GLY A 49 -1.66 -7.90 -6.18
C GLY A 49 -1.09 -8.38 -4.84
N ALA A 50 -1.37 -9.63 -4.48
CA ALA A 50 -0.77 -10.26 -3.31
C ALA A 50 0.75 -10.47 -3.51
N GLN A 51 1.17 -10.97 -4.67
CA GLN A 51 2.59 -11.13 -5.00
C GLN A 51 3.33 -9.79 -5.01
N TRP A 52 2.72 -8.73 -5.58
CA TRP A 52 3.32 -7.39 -5.57
C TRP A 52 3.54 -6.87 -4.15
N LEU A 53 2.59 -7.08 -3.23
CA LEU A 53 2.76 -6.68 -1.83
C LEU A 53 3.89 -7.46 -1.13
N GLU A 54 4.04 -8.74 -1.44
CA GLU A 54 5.15 -9.57 -0.97
C GLU A 54 6.49 -9.06 -1.51
N GLU A 55 6.56 -8.69 -2.80
CA GLU A 55 7.76 -8.09 -3.41
C GLU A 55 8.10 -6.72 -2.79
N MET A 56 7.09 -5.90 -2.49
CA MET A 56 7.28 -4.64 -1.78
C MET A 56 7.82 -4.88 -0.36
N HIS A 57 7.30 -5.88 0.35
CA HIS A 57 7.80 -6.27 1.66
C HIS A 57 9.28 -6.71 1.60
N ASN A 58 9.61 -7.58 0.64
CA ASN A 58 10.99 -8.04 0.42
C ASN A 58 11.94 -6.90 0.03
N ALA A 59 11.43 -5.85 -0.61
CA ALA A 59 12.17 -4.62 -0.90
C ALA A 59 12.33 -3.68 0.32
N GLY A 60 11.84 -4.09 1.49
CA GLY A 60 12.02 -3.38 2.77
C GLY A 60 10.80 -2.61 3.25
N LEU A 61 9.62 -2.78 2.63
CA LEU A 61 8.38 -2.19 3.13
C LEU A 61 7.90 -2.92 4.37
N GLU A 62 7.67 -2.19 5.47
CA GLU A 62 7.22 -2.77 6.74
C GLU A 62 5.82 -2.29 7.13
N TYR A 63 5.47 -1.06 6.76
CA TYR A 63 4.19 -0.43 7.14
C TYR A 63 3.50 0.25 5.96
N ILE A 64 2.21 -0.01 5.83
CA ILE A 64 1.32 0.71 4.91
C ILE A 64 0.19 1.33 5.74
N ALA A 65 0.05 2.66 5.68
CA ALA A 65 -1.21 3.29 6.06
C ALA A 65 -2.05 3.54 4.81
N TRP A 66 -3.29 3.07 4.87
CA TRP A 66 -4.21 3.06 3.75
C TRP A 66 -5.43 3.90 4.07
N VAL A 67 -5.56 5.04 3.40
CA VAL A 67 -6.78 5.86 3.49
C VAL A 67 -7.81 5.24 2.55
N LEU A 68 -8.93 4.80 3.12
CA LEU A 68 -9.97 4.08 2.41
C LEU A 68 -10.74 5.01 1.46
N PRO A 69 -11.23 4.49 0.33
CA PRO A 69 -12.14 5.22 -0.53
C PRO A 69 -13.47 5.49 0.18
N SER A 70 -14.14 6.59 -0.16
CA SER A 70 -15.47 6.95 0.36
C SER A 70 -16.58 5.99 -0.12
N SER A 71 -16.34 5.27 -1.21
CA SER A 71 -17.27 4.25 -1.73
C SER A 71 -17.26 2.98 -0.86
N LEU A 72 -18.43 2.60 -0.34
CA LEU A 72 -18.60 1.43 0.53
C LEU A 72 -18.15 0.12 -0.14
N LEU A 73 -18.46 -0.07 -1.43
CA LEU A 73 -18.04 -1.25 -2.19
C LEU A 73 -16.51 -1.29 -2.39
N ALA A 74 -15.90 -0.13 -2.62
CA ALA A 74 -14.46 -0.03 -2.75
C ALA A 74 -13.75 -0.26 -1.40
N ARG A 75 -14.33 0.25 -0.31
CA ARG A 75 -13.86 0.00 1.06
C ARG A 75 -13.87 -1.49 1.39
N GLN A 76 -14.99 -2.18 1.18
CA GLN A 76 -15.10 -3.63 1.45
C GLN A 76 -14.06 -4.45 0.68
N ALA A 77 -13.76 -4.05 -0.57
CA ALA A 77 -12.74 -4.72 -1.38
C ALA A 77 -11.33 -4.54 -0.78
N VAL A 78 -10.98 -3.33 -0.32
CA VAL A 78 -9.69 -3.06 0.35
C VAL A 78 -9.60 -3.79 1.69
N GLU A 79 -10.65 -3.74 2.52
CA GLU A 79 -10.66 -4.43 3.82
C GLU A 79 -10.48 -5.94 3.66
N THR A 80 -11.25 -6.55 2.75
CA THR A 80 -11.12 -7.98 2.43
C THR A 80 -9.71 -8.32 1.98
N ALA A 81 -9.11 -7.47 1.13
CA ALA A 81 -7.75 -7.65 0.67
C ALA A 81 -6.74 -7.63 1.82
N THR A 82 -6.86 -6.66 2.72
CA THR A 82 -5.93 -6.48 3.84
C THR A 82 -6.00 -7.60 4.87
N HIS A 83 -7.16 -8.23 5.05
CA HIS A 83 -7.34 -9.30 6.04
C HIS A 83 -6.48 -10.54 5.75
N TYR A 84 -6.09 -10.77 4.49
CA TYR A 84 -5.25 -11.90 4.11
C TYR A 84 -3.75 -11.58 4.10
N LEU A 85 -3.36 -10.33 4.36
CA LEU A 85 -1.96 -9.93 4.36
C LEU A 85 -1.35 -10.18 5.75
N GLN A 86 -0.27 -10.95 5.77
CA GLN A 86 0.53 -11.18 6.98
C GLN A 86 1.64 -10.12 7.13
N ALA A 87 2.15 -9.62 6.01
CA ALA A 87 3.13 -8.54 5.92
C ALA A 87 2.99 -7.83 4.55
N PRO A 88 3.30 -6.53 4.44
CA PRO A 88 3.65 -5.60 5.52
C PRO A 88 2.47 -5.31 6.46
N GLN A 89 2.70 -4.70 7.62
CA GLN A 89 1.61 -4.32 8.53
C GLN A 89 0.76 -3.21 7.89
N VAL A 90 -0.54 -3.45 7.77
CA VAL A 90 -1.47 -2.51 7.16
C VAL A 90 -2.39 -1.89 8.21
N GLY A 91 -2.40 -0.57 8.30
CA GLY A 91 -3.42 0.20 9.01
C GLY A 91 -4.38 0.85 8.01
N THR A 92 -5.69 0.76 8.25
CA THR A 92 -6.72 1.42 7.42
C THR A 92 -7.30 2.64 8.15
N PHE A 93 -7.59 3.70 7.38
CA PHE A 93 -7.99 5.01 7.92
C PHE A 93 -9.02 5.68 7.03
N ASP A 94 -9.78 6.62 7.60
CA ASP A 94 -10.79 7.39 6.89
C ASP A 94 -10.25 8.74 6.39
N ASP A 95 -9.13 9.18 6.95
CA ASP A 95 -8.49 10.44 6.62
C ASP A 95 -6.95 10.32 6.63
N VAL A 96 -6.32 11.20 5.85
CA VAL A 96 -4.86 11.25 5.70
C VAL A 96 -4.15 11.64 7.00
N ALA A 97 -4.76 12.48 7.84
CA ALA A 97 -4.11 12.96 9.05
C ALA A 97 -3.95 11.82 10.06
N SER A 98 -4.99 11.01 10.27
CA SER A 98 -4.94 9.81 11.11
C SER A 98 -3.94 8.79 10.59
N ALA A 99 -3.95 8.54 9.27
CA ALA A 99 -2.98 7.65 8.61
C ALA A 99 -1.53 8.10 8.83
N TYR A 100 -1.29 9.40 8.69
CA TYR A 100 0.03 9.99 8.87
C TYR A 100 0.53 9.88 10.32
N VAL A 101 -0.33 10.22 11.28
CA VAL A 101 -0.01 10.11 12.72
C VAL A 101 0.35 8.66 13.08
N TRP A 102 -0.43 7.69 12.59
CA TRP A 102 -0.13 6.28 12.84
C TRP A 102 1.21 5.85 12.24
N LEU A 103 1.54 6.26 11.00
CA LEU A 103 2.82 5.94 10.37
C LEU A 103 4.02 6.52 11.12
N GLN A 104 3.88 7.72 11.69
CA GLN A 104 4.94 8.33 12.48
C GLN A 104 5.25 7.54 13.75
N GLN A 105 4.23 6.91 14.36
CA GLN A 105 4.38 6.10 15.56
C GLN A 105 5.03 4.74 15.30
N GLN A 106 5.00 4.25 14.05
CA GLN A 106 5.64 2.98 13.72
C GLN A 106 7.16 3.12 13.76
N GLN A 107 7.86 2.13 14.29
CA GLN A 107 9.31 2.07 14.24
C GLN A 107 9.71 0.88 13.37
N PRO A 108 10.30 1.13 12.18
CA PRO A 108 10.88 0.07 11.38
C PRO A 108 11.85 -0.74 12.21
N VAL A 109 11.78 -2.05 12.08
CA VAL A 109 12.80 -2.92 12.65
C VAL A 109 14.11 -2.51 12.01
N PRO A 110 15.15 -2.15 12.79
CA PRO A 110 16.43 -1.79 12.19
C PRO A 110 16.92 -2.94 11.34
N GLN A 111 16.97 -2.74 10.01
CA GLN A 111 17.56 -3.73 9.11
C GLN A 111 19.02 -3.89 9.54
N ALA A 112 19.36 -5.08 10.02
CA ALA A 112 20.74 -5.40 10.40
C ALA A 112 21.62 -5.10 9.18
N VAL A 113 22.48 -4.10 9.30
CA VAL A 113 23.45 -3.77 8.26
C VAL A 113 24.36 -4.98 8.14
N SER A 114 24.14 -5.80 7.13
CA SER A 114 25.03 -6.90 6.81
C SER A 114 26.33 -6.24 6.34
N GLN A 115 27.29 -6.11 7.24
CA GLN A 115 28.65 -5.68 6.91
C GLN A 115 29.23 -6.74 5.97
N ALA A 116 29.45 -6.34 4.71
CA ALA A 116 30.25 -7.07 3.74
C ALA A 116 31.64 -6.43 3.66
#